data_AF-A0A4V0NED1-F1
#
_entry.id   AF-A0A4V0NED1-F1
#
_cell.length_a   1.000
_cell.length_b   1.000
_cell.length_c   1.000
_cell.angle_alpha   90.00
_cell.angle_beta   90.00
_cell.angle_gamma   90.00
#
_symmetry.space_group_name_H-M   'P 1'
#
loop_
_entity.id
_entity.type
_entity.pdbx_description
1 polymer ?
#
loop_
_entity_poly.entity_id
_entity_poly.type
_entity_poly.pdbx_seq_one_letter_code
_entity_poly.pdbx_strand_id
1 'polypeptide(L)'
;MDVPKPRKAVVPGAPPVPVVIVAGCPAELVAACRDAGARLGVAVREADLRSLRAVVGASRPYAVLVMEDLYRFDPALFDAIARKAPASLVRLEHREAHDPEVRRLLIEAIFESAATDAGIKVRPLRR
;
A
#
# COMPACT_ATOMS: atom_id res chain seq x y z
N MET A 1 -16.44 24.15 32.13
CA MET A 1 -15.68 22.88 32.24
C MET A 1 -15.33 22.48 30.82
N ASP A 2 -14.08 22.67 30.42
CA ASP A 2 -13.61 22.40 29.06
C ASP A 2 -12.81 21.10 29.08
N VAL A 3 -13.26 20.09 28.32
CA VAL A 3 -12.60 18.79 28.23
C VAL A 3 -11.52 18.88 27.15
N PRO A 4 -10.23 18.70 27.46
CA PRO A 4 -9.20 18.78 26.43
C PRO A 4 -9.26 17.55 25.52
N LYS A 5 -9.56 17.79 24.25
CA LYS A 5 -9.53 16.82 23.15
C LYS A 5 -8.13 16.19 23.04
N PRO A 6 -7.99 14.86 22.97
CA PRO A 6 -6.68 14.22 22.90
C PRO A 6 -5.99 14.60 21.59
N ARG A 7 -4.89 15.37 21.70
CA ARG A 7 -3.98 15.63 20.59
C ARG A 7 -3.18 14.35 20.37
N LYS A 8 -3.33 13.72 19.20
CA LYS A 8 -2.46 12.61 18.76
C LYS A 8 -1.01 13.06 18.91
N ALA A 9 -0.29 12.46 19.86
CA ALA A 9 1.14 12.61 19.96
C ALA A 9 1.77 11.95 18.72
N VAL A 10 2.19 12.76 17.75
CA VAL A 10 3.09 12.29 16.70
C VAL A 10 4.46 12.27 17.34
N VAL A 11 4.93 11.07 17.71
CA VAL A 11 6.27 10.87 18.29
C VAL A 11 7.28 11.23 17.20
N PRO A 12 8.09 12.30 17.34
CA PRO A 12 9.10 12.64 16.35
C PRO A 12 10.19 11.58 16.39
N GLY A 13 10.35 10.79 15.32
CA GLY A 13 11.42 9.80 15.19
C GLY A 13 10.99 8.37 14.89
N ALA A 14 9.69 8.05 14.91
CA ALA A 14 9.22 6.77 14.39
C ALA A 14 9.41 6.73 12.86
N PRO A 15 9.97 5.65 12.29
CA PRO A 15 10.05 5.50 10.84
C PRO A 15 8.63 5.58 10.23
N PRO A 16 8.48 6.21 9.06
CA PRO A 16 7.19 6.28 8.40
C PRO A 16 6.67 4.87 8.12
N VAL A 17 5.42 4.61 8.52
CA VAL A 17 4.76 3.33 8.27
C VAL A 17 4.63 3.16 6.75
N PRO A 18 5.13 2.06 6.16
CA PRO A 18 5.00 1.82 4.73
C PRO A 18 3.53 1.67 4.36
N VAL A 19 3.15 2.21 3.20
CA VAL A 19 1.76 2.20 2.73
C VAL A 19 1.64 1.33 1.48
N VAL A 20 0.68 0.43 1.47
CA VAL A 20 0.25 -0.30 0.27
C VAL A 20 -1.16 0.18 -0.09
N ILE A 21 -1.36 0.56 -1.34
CA ILE A 21 -2.69 0.89 -1.88
C ILE A 21 -3.24 -0.32 -2.61
N VAL A 22 -4.52 -0.62 -2.40
CA VAL A 22 -5.27 -1.65 -3.11
C VAL A 22 -6.39 -0.96 -3.89
N ALA A 23 -6.41 -1.12 -5.22
CA ALA A 23 -7.31 -0.40 -6.11
C ALA A 23 -8.19 -1.33 -6.95
N GLY A 24 -9.50 -1.25 -6.73
CA GLY A 24 -10.50 -2.04 -7.45
C GLY A 24 -10.30 -3.55 -7.36
N CYS A 25 -9.81 -4.04 -6.23
CA CYS A 25 -9.64 -5.46 -5.95
C CYS A 25 -10.89 -6.05 -5.27
N PRO A 26 -11.11 -7.38 -5.38
CA PRO A 26 -12.16 -8.07 -4.63
C PRO A 26 -12.03 -7.90 -3.11
N ALA A 27 -13.16 -7.92 -2.41
CA ALA A 27 -13.22 -7.66 -0.97
C ALA A 27 -12.38 -8.66 -0.15
N GLU A 28 -12.29 -9.92 -0.60
CA GLU A 28 -11.51 -10.97 0.05
C GLU A 28 -10.00 -10.66 -0.03
N LEU A 29 -9.56 -10.11 -1.16
CA LEU A 29 -8.18 -9.67 -1.35
C LEU A 29 -7.87 -8.45 -0.50
N VAL A 30 -8.79 -7.48 -0.44
CA VAL A 30 -8.63 -6.30 0.43
C VAL A 30 -8.53 -6.71 1.89
N ALA A 31 -9.37 -7.64 2.36
CA ALA A 31 -9.34 -8.16 3.72
C ALA A 31 -8.00 -8.84 4.03
N ALA A 32 -7.55 -9.74 3.16
CA ALA A 32 -6.27 -10.43 3.33
C ALA A 32 -5.07 -9.47 3.36
N CYS A 33 -5.09 -8.42 2.53
CA CYS A 33 -4.09 -7.35 2.58
C CYS A 33 -4.11 -6.62 3.93
N ARG A 34 -5.30 -6.28 4.46
CA ARG A 34 -5.42 -5.61 5.77
C ARG A 34 -4.88 -6.47 6.91
N ASP A 35 -5.18 -7.76 6.90
CA ASP A 35 -4.69 -8.71 7.91
C ASP A 35 -3.16 -8.83 7.86
N ALA A 36 -2.58 -8.97 6.67
CA ALA A 36 -1.13 -8.97 6.48
C ALA A 36 -0.50 -7.65 6.92
N GLY A 37 -1.12 -6.52 6.57
CA GLY A 37 -0.67 -5.19 6.96
C GLY A 37 -0.64 -5.00 8.47
N ALA A 38 -1.69 -5.41 9.18
CA ALA A 38 -1.75 -5.36 10.63
C ALA A 38 -0.64 -6.21 11.29
N ARG A 39 -0.38 -7.40 10.74
CA ARG A 39 0.66 -8.31 11.24
C ARG A 39 2.08 -7.78 11.01
N LEU A 40 2.33 -7.12 9.88
CA LEU A 40 3.66 -6.72 9.43
C LEU A 40 3.97 -5.22 9.62
N GLY A 41 3.04 -4.46 10.21
CA GLY A 41 3.21 -3.02 10.40
C GLY A 41 3.18 -2.22 9.10
N VAL A 42 2.39 -2.68 8.12
CA VAL A 42 2.18 -1.99 6.83
C VAL A 42 0.76 -1.44 6.78
N ALA A 43 0.62 -0.15 6.49
CA ALA A 43 -0.68 0.48 6.36
C ALA A 43 -1.31 0.14 5.00
N VAL A 44 -2.56 -0.31 5.01
CA VAL A 44 -3.32 -0.60 3.78
C VAL A 44 -4.34 0.50 3.54
N ARG A 45 -4.35 1.05 2.32
CA ARG A 45 -5.38 1.99 1.87
C ARG A 45 -6.12 1.42 0.69
N GLU A 46 -7.43 1.46 0.76
CA GLU A 46 -8.28 1.14 -0.38
C GLU A 46 -8.56 2.41 -1.17
N ALA A 47 -8.54 2.33 -2.50
CA ALA A 47 -8.89 3.44 -3.37
C ALA A 47 -9.66 2.95 -4.59
N ASP A 48 -10.54 3.78 -5.11
CA ASP A 48 -11.13 3.59 -6.44
C ASP A 48 -10.31 4.36 -7.49
N LEU A 49 -10.63 4.20 -8.78
CA LEU A 49 -9.97 4.92 -9.87
C LEU A 49 -10.03 6.45 -9.70
N ARG A 50 -11.12 6.98 -9.16
CA ARG A 50 -11.35 8.43 -9.04
C ARG A 50 -10.45 9.04 -7.97
N SER A 51 -10.27 8.35 -6.86
CA SER A 51 -9.49 8.77 -5.70
C SER A 51 -8.01 8.38 -5.78
N LEU A 52 -7.66 7.39 -6.60
CA LEU A 52 -6.32 6.78 -6.63
C LEU A 52 -5.19 7.81 -6.77
N ARG A 53 -5.30 8.76 -7.70
CA ARG A 53 -4.26 9.79 -7.89
C ARG A 53 -4.04 10.65 -6.64
N ALA A 54 -5.13 11.04 -5.99
CA ALA A 54 -5.07 11.83 -4.76
C ALA A 54 -4.45 11.03 -3.61
N VAL A 55 -4.87 9.76 -3.45
CA VAL A 55 -4.36 8.88 -2.39
C VAL A 55 -2.88 8.58 -2.59
N VAL A 56 -2.44 8.26 -3.82
CA VAL A 56 -1.02 8.03 -4.15
C VAL A 56 -0.19 9.28 -3.85
N GLY A 57 -0.63 10.45 -4.29
CA GLY A 57 0.08 11.71 -4.07
C GLY A 57 0.22 12.06 -2.58
N ALA A 58 -0.82 11.81 -1.79
CA ALA A 58 -0.84 12.12 -0.36
C ALA A 58 -0.07 11.10 0.49
N SER A 59 0.05 9.84 0.05
CA SER A 59 0.59 8.75 0.87
C SER A 59 1.95 8.20 0.43
N ARG A 60 2.42 8.52 -0.79
CA ARG A 60 3.69 8.01 -1.35
C ARG A 60 3.88 6.51 -1.09
N PRO A 61 2.98 5.67 -1.62
CA PRO A 61 2.94 4.26 -1.28
C PRO A 61 4.19 3.51 -1.75
N TYR A 62 4.47 2.39 -1.08
CA TYR A 62 5.46 1.40 -1.49
C TYR A 62 4.97 0.59 -2.69
N ALA A 63 3.69 0.22 -2.70
CA ALA A 63 3.09 -0.52 -3.80
C ALA A 63 1.64 -0.11 -4.04
N VAL A 64 1.20 -0.26 -5.27
CA VAL A 64 -0.20 -0.15 -5.69
C VAL A 64 -0.60 -1.48 -6.32
N LEU A 65 -1.51 -2.20 -5.68
CA LEU A 65 -2.11 -3.44 -6.19
C LEU A 65 -3.35 -3.07 -6.98
N VAL A 66 -3.47 -3.61 -8.18
CA VAL A 66 -4.59 -3.37 -9.08
C VAL A 66 -4.94 -4.64 -9.85
N MET A 67 -6.23 -4.85 -10.13
CA MET A 67 -6.66 -5.90 -11.05
C MET A 67 -6.20 -5.58 -12.49
N GLU A 68 -5.74 -6.59 -13.22
CA GLU A 68 -5.26 -6.44 -14.60
C GLU A 68 -6.33 -5.79 -15.51
N ASP A 69 -7.60 -6.15 -15.35
CA ASP A 69 -8.69 -5.55 -16.14
C ASP A 69 -8.87 -4.06 -15.86
N LEU A 70 -8.63 -3.63 -14.62
CA LEU A 70 -8.67 -2.22 -14.26
C LEU A 70 -7.46 -1.47 -14.81
N TYR A 71 -6.27 -2.10 -14.81
CA TYR A 71 -5.09 -1.56 -15.48
C TYR A 71 -5.34 -1.36 -16.97
N ARG A 72 -5.92 -2.37 -17.65
CA ARG A 72 -6.24 -2.32 -19.09
C ARG A 72 -7.27 -1.25 -19.44
N PHE A 73 -8.17 -0.90 -18.50
CA PHE A 73 -9.15 0.16 -18.69
C PHE A 73 -8.52 1.55 -18.82
N ASP A 74 -7.48 1.87 -18.05
CA ASP A 74 -6.74 3.15 -18.14
C ASP A 74 -5.25 2.99 -17.82
N PRO A 75 -4.46 2.36 -18.71
CA PRO A 75 -3.05 2.06 -18.44
C PRO A 75 -2.23 3.34 -18.28
N ALA A 76 -2.60 4.41 -18.98
CA ALA A 76 -1.91 5.70 -18.90
C ALA A 76 -1.96 6.30 -17.50
N LEU A 77 -3.09 6.16 -16.79
CA LEU A 77 -3.23 6.61 -15.40
C LEU A 77 -2.32 5.82 -14.45
N PHE A 78 -2.26 4.50 -14.58
CA PHE A 78 -1.43 3.64 -13.73
C PHE A 78 0.06 3.78 -14.01
N ASP A 79 0.45 3.87 -15.29
CA ASP A 79 1.83 4.13 -15.67
C ASP A 79 2.31 5.49 -15.15
N ALA A 80 1.43 6.50 -15.16
CA ALA A 80 1.73 7.80 -14.59
C ALA A 80 1.93 7.73 -13.06
N ILE A 81 1.21 6.84 -12.36
CA ILE A 81 1.40 6.58 -10.93
C ILE A 81 2.76 5.91 -10.70
N ALA A 82 3.09 4.86 -11.45
CA ALA A 82 4.35 4.14 -11.34
C ALA A 82 5.57 5.03 -11.63
N ARG A 83 5.44 6.04 -12.51
CA ARG A 83 6.51 7.02 -12.79
C ARG A 83 6.66 8.09 -11.71
N LYS A 84 5.58 8.48 -11.02
CA LYS A 84 5.56 9.64 -10.11
C LYS A 84 5.81 9.28 -8.65
N ALA A 85 5.46 8.07 -8.25
CA ALA A 85 5.72 7.56 -6.91
C ALA A 85 6.86 6.54 -6.95
N PRO A 86 7.62 6.35 -5.86
CA PRO A 86 8.53 5.20 -5.71
C PRO A 86 7.75 3.87 -5.57
N ALA A 87 6.52 3.82 -6.05
CA ALA A 87 5.58 2.76 -5.83
C ALA A 87 5.73 1.70 -6.92
N SER A 88 5.88 0.44 -6.52
CA SER A 88 5.76 -0.68 -7.44
C SER A 88 4.30 -0.88 -7.83
N LEU A 89 4.01 -0.89 -9.13
CA LEU A 89 2.69 -1.25 -9.63
C LEU A 89 2.60 -2.78 -9.74
N VAL A 90 1.73 -3.38 -8.94
CA VAL A 90 1.48 -4.83 -8.96
C VAL A 90 0.14 -5.07 -9.63
N ARG A 91 0.17 -5.73 -10.78
CA ARG A 91 -1.02 -6.10 -11.55
C ARG A 91 -1.39 -7.53 -11.20
N LEU A 92 -2.66 -7.75 -10.91
CA LEU A 92 -3.19 -9.02 -10.46
C LEU A 92 -4.21 -9.55 -11.47
N GLU A 93 -3.94 -10.74 -11.97
CA GLU A 93 -4.90 -11.49 -12.78
C GLU A 93 -6.02 -12.04 -11.89
N HIS A 94 -7.20 -12.27 -12.48
CA HIS A 94 -8.35 -12.86 -11.76
C HIS A 94 -7.97 -14.15 -11.03
N ARG A 95 -7.18 -15.02 -11.68
CA ARG A 95 -6.71 -16.26 -11.06
C ARG A 95 -5.91 -16.01 -9.78
N GLU A 96 -5.03 -15.02 -9.79
CA GLU A 96 -4.18 -14.67 -8.65
C GLU A 96 -4.98 -14.04 -7.50
N ALA A 97 -6.00 -13.24 -7.84
CA ALA A 97 -6.87 -12.63 -6.84
C ALA A 97 -7.81 -13.65 -6.17
N HIS A 98 -8.23 -14.71 -6.87
CA HIS A 98 -9.20 -15.68 -6.36
C HIS A 98 -8.56 -16.95 -5.79
N ASP A 99 -7.43 -17.42 -6.32
CA ASP A 99 -6.70 -18.57 -5.80
C ASP A 99 -6.13 -18.25 -4.40
N PRO A 100 -6.57 -18.95 -3.33
CA PRO A 100 -6.16 -18.61 -1.96
C PRO A 100 -4.67 -18.75 -1.69
N GLU A 101 -4.01 -19.76 -2.26
CA GLU A 101 -2.58 -20.03 -2.02
C GLU A 101 -1.74 -18.98 -2.76
N VAL A 102 -2.05 -18.74 -4.04
CA VAL A 102 -1.35 -17.72 -4.84
C VAL A 102 -1.55 -16.33 -4.25
N ARG A 103 -2.80 -15.99 -3.89
CA ARG A 103 -3.12 -14.72 -3.22
C ARG A 103 -2.31 -14.54 -1.96
N ARG A 104 -2.25 -15.55 -1.09
CA ARG A 104 -1.51 -15.51 0.16
C ARG A 104 -0.02 -15.24 -0.08
N LEU A 105 0.60 -16.01 -0.97
CA LEU A 105 2.03 -15.87 -1.29
C LEU A 105 2.37 -14.48 -1.84
N LEU A 106 1.53 -13.94 -2.73
CA LEU A 106 1.70 -12.59 -3.28
C LEU A 106 1.63 -11.52 -2.18
N ILE A 107 0.62 -11.61 -1.31
CA ILE A 107 0.45 -10.66 -0.20
C ILE A 107 1.64 -10.75 0.75
N GLU A 108 2.05 -11.95 1.15
CA GLU A 108 3.20 -12.15 2.05
C GLU A 108 4.46 -11.52 1.45
N ALA A 109 4.79 -11.83 0.19
CA ALA A 109 5.98 -11.28 -0.47
C ALA A 109 5.97 -9.75 -0.57
N ILE A 110 4.84 -9.14 -0.95
CA ILE A 110 4.73 -7.68 -1.09
C ILE A 110 4.89 -6.99 0.27
N PHE A 111 4.23 -7.53 1.30
CA PHE A 111 4.17 -6.88 2.61
C PHE A 111 5.45 -7.08 3.41
N GLU A 112 6.10 -8.23 3.32
CA GLU A 112 7.42 -8.46 3.92
C GLU A 112 8.48 -7.55 3.28
N SER A 113 8.40 -7.37 1.96
CA SER A 113 9.26 -6.45 1.22
C SER A 113 9.05 -4.99 1.68
N ALA A 114 7.79 -4.57 1.81
CA ALA A 114 7.43 -3.24 2.29
C ALA A 114 7.91 -2.97 3.73
N ALA A 115 7.74 -3.95 4.62
CA ALA A 115 8.17 -3.87 6.01
C ALA A 115 9.71 -3.75 6.12
N THR A 116 10.44 -4.47 5.27
CA THR A 116 11.91 -4.45 5.25
C THR A 116 12.46 -3.14 4.71
N ASP A 117 11.90 -2.59 3.61
CA ASP A 117 12.34 -1.30 3.05
C ASP A 117 12.17 -0.13 4.04
N ALA A 118 11.08 -0.15 4.83
CA ALA A 118 10.85 0.83 5.89
C ALA A 118 11.93 0.79 6.98
N GLY A 119 12.50 -0.40 7.26
CA GLY A 119 13.60 -0.59 8.20
C GLY A 119 14.96 -0.10 7.69
N ILE A 120 15.21 -0.17 6.37
CA ILE A 120 16.50 0.18 5.76
C ILE A 120 16.70 1.71 5.68
N LYS A 121 15.62 2.50 5.58
CA LYS A 121 15.69 3.98 5.49
C LYS A 121 16.10 4.68 6.80
N VAL A 122 16.33 3.93 7.88
CA VAL A 122 16.80 4.45 9.18
C VAL A 122 18.30 4.15 9.38
N ARG A 123 19.19 4.82 8.64
CA ARG A 123 20.60 4.95 9.04
C ARG A 123 21.16 6.34 8.70
N PRO A 124 21.52 7.17 9.69
CA PRO A 124 22.38 8.31 9.44
C PRO A 124 23.83 7.82 9.36
N LEU A 125 24.44 7.89 8.18
CA LEU A 125 25.90 7.95 8.08
C LEU A 125 26.32 9.38 8.42
N ARG A 126 26.58 9.62 9.70
CA ARG A 126 27.41 10.76 10.10
C ARG A 126 28.86 10.40 9.79
N ARG A 127 29.49 11.15 8.90
CA ARG A 127 30.92 11.48 8.97
C ARG A 127 31.07 12.97 8.74
#